data_AF-A0A843LPA4-F1
#
_entry.id   AF-A0A843LPA4-F1
#
_cell.length_a   1.000
_cell.length_b   1.000
_cell.length_c   1.000
_cell.angle_alpha   90.00
_cell.angle_beta   90.00
_cell.angle_gamma   90.00
#
_symmetry.space_group_name_H-M   'P 1'
#
loop_
_entity.id
_entity.type
_entity.pdbx_description
1 polymer ?
#
loop_
_entity_poly.entity_id
_entity_poly.type
_entity_poly.pdbx_seq_one_letter_code
_entity_poly.pdbx_strand_id
1 'polypeptide(L)'
;MKFIFFSLKLIIFGIFIMSILILPVQALVNPADAYCSACGYEPVTETRDDGEYSLCKLPDGAIIDAWEFLIGTTAADFGWCRQQGYEQVVIDGMDACEPFLTASCAACVLPNGTRVEVTKLMNLSFREEYLGLLRDEPDIT
;
A
#
# COMPACT_ATOMS: atom_id res chain seq x y z
N MET A 1 -3.04 -56.37 1.29
CA MET A 1 -2.64 -55.41 0.23
C MET A 1 -3.64 -54.25 0.07
N LYS A 2 -4.96 -54.46 -0.12
CA LYS A 2 -5.97 -53.38 -0.25
C LYS A 2 -6.06 -52.38 0.94
N PHE A 3 -5.88 -52.85 2.18
CA PHE A 3 -5.88 -51.98 3.37
C PHE A 3 -4.74 -50.95 3.37
N ILE A 4 -3.55 -51.35 2.91
CA ILE A 4 -2.38 -50.46 2.83
C ILE A 4 -2.62 -49.35 1.80
N PHE A 5 -3.23 -49.69 0.65
CA PHE A 5 -3.60 -48.71 -0.38
C PHE A 5 -4.69 -47.73 0.07
N PHE A 6 -5.59 -48.13 0.96
CA PHE A 6 -6.64 -47.26 1.50
C PHE A 6 -6.06 -46.27 2.53
N SER A 7 -5.23 -46.75 3.46
CA SER A 7 -4.55 -45.91 4.45
C SER A 7 -3.58 -44.90 3.81
N LEU A 8 -2.85 -45.30 2.76
CA LEU A 8 -1.95 -44.41 2.03
C LEU A 8 -2.70 -43.27 1.32
N LYS A 9 -3.88 -43.54 0.76
CA LYS A 9 -4.74 -42.51 0.14
C LYS A 9 -5.28 -41.50 1.15
N LEU A 10 -5.65 -41.95 2.36
CA LEU A 10 -6.07 -41.05 3.44
C LEU A 10 -4.92 -40.12 3.91
N ILE A 11 -3.72 -40.66 4.02
CA ILE A 11 -2.54 -39.88 4.42
C ILE A 11 -2.20 -38.82 3.36
N ILE A 12 -2.21 -39.20 2.06
CA ILE A 12 -1.96 -38.26 0.96
C ILE A 12 -3.04 -37.17 0.89
N PHE A 13 -4.31 -37.53 1.08
CA PHE A 13 -5.41 -36.56 1.13
C PHE A 13 -5.30 -35.63 2.34
N GLY A 14 -4.89 -36.15 3.50
CA GLY A 14 -4.64 -35.36 4.70
C GLY A 14 -3.46 -34.39 4.54
N ILE A 15 -2.35 -34.82 3.94
CA ILE A 15 -1.20 -33.95 3.62
C ILE A 15 -1.62 -32.88 2.62
N PHE A 16 -2.43 -33.22 1.61
CA PHE A 16 -2.93 -32.26 0.64
C PHE A 16 -3.82 -31.19 1.29
N ILE A 17 -4.74 -31.58 2.18
CA ILE A 17 -5.56 -30.63 2.96
C ILE A 17 -4.69 -29.77 3.88
N MET A 18 -3.72 -30.37 4.57
CA MET A 18 -2.83 -29.66 5.48
C MET A 18 -1.93 -28.66 4.75
N SER A 19 -1.48 -28.97 3.53
CA SER A 19 -0.73 -28.04 2.68
C SER A 19 -1.59 -26.90 2.11
N ILE A 20 -2.90 -27.12 1.89
CA ILE A 20 -3.83 -26.06 1.45
C ILE A 20 -4.11 -25.04 2.57
N LEU A 21 -3.95 -25.43 3.84
CA LEU A 21 -4.17 -24.53 4.99
C LEU A 21 -3.03 -23.54 5.24
N ILE A 22 -1.90 -23.64 4.53
CA ILE A 22 -0.74 -22.76 4.67
C ILE A 22 -0.72 -21.71 3.54
N LEU A 23 -1.85 -21.06 3.27
CA LEU A 23 -1.83 -19.88 2.40
C LEU A 23 -1.09 -18.75 3.13
N PRO A 24 -0.12 -18.09 2.49
CA PRO A 24 0.53 -16.94 3.10
C PRO A 24 -0.50 -15.81 3.27
N VAL A 25 -0.74 -15.39 4.52
CA VAL A 25 -1.37 -14.11 4.81
C VAL A 25 -0.39 -13.02 4.39
N GLN A 26 -0.75 -12.28 3.35
CA GLN A 26 -0.02 -11.08 2.92
C GLN A 26 -0.53 -9.92 3.77
N ALA A 27 0.33 -9.20 4.48
CA ALA A 27 -0.08 -7.93 5.07
C ALA A 27 -0.19 -6.87 3.97
N LEU A 28 -1.12 -5.94 4.15
CA LEU A 28 -1.28 -4.78 3.28
C LEU A 28 -0.70 -3.58 4.01
N VAL A 29 0.17 -2.82 3.34
CA VAL A 29 0.63 -1.53 3.85
C VAL A 29 -0.50 -0.52 3.69
N ASN A 30 -0.68 0.36 4.67
CA ASN A 30 -1.63 1.46 4.55
C ASN A 30 -1.24 2.35 3.34
N PRO A 31 -2.11 2.49 2.33
CA PRO A 31 -1.80 3.27 1.15
C PRO A 31 -1.39 4.72 1.40
N ALA A 32 -2.01 5.36 2.39
CA ALA A 32 -1.74 6.74 2.74
C ALA A 32 -0.32 6.90 3.32
N ASP A 33 0.07 5.99 4.22
CA ASP A 33 1.41 5.97 4.83
C ASP A 33 2.49 5.61 3.80
N ALA A 34 2.18 4.67 2.91
CA ALA A 34 3.06 4.29 1.80
C ALA A 34 3.29 5.46 0.84
N TYR A 35 2.24 6.20 0.47
CA TYR A 35 2.37 7.38 -0.39
C TYR A 35 3.13 8.53 0.30
N CYS A 36 2.85 8.79 1.59
CA CYS A 36 3.62 9.75 2.40
C CYS A 36 5.12 9.40 2.37
N SER A 37 5.45 8.14 2.64
CA SER A 37 6.83 7.64 2.62
C SER A 37 7.45 7.73 1.23
N ALA A 38 6.70 7.41 0.17
CA ALA A 38 7.17 7.48 -1.21
C ALA A 38 7.42 8.92 -1.71
N CYS A 39 6.73 9.91 -1.12
CA CYS A 39 7.05 11.32 -1.32
C CYS A 39 8.30 11.77 -0.55
N GLY A 40 8.89 10.89 0.26
CA GLY A 40 10.07 11.16 1.09
C GLY A 40 9.73 11.77 2.45
N TYR A 41 8.49 11.63 2.92
CA TYR A 41 8.00 12.24 4.16
C TYR A 41 7.81 11.20 5.28
N GLU A 42 7.64 11.68 6.51
CA GLU A 42 7.53 10.82 7.69
C GLU A 42 6.05 10.46 7.94
N PRO A 43 5.63 9.19 7.80
CA PRO A 43 4.31 8.76 8.24
C PRO A 43 4.28 8.71 9.77
N VAL A 44 3.18 9.19 10.36
CA VAL A 44 2.98 9.26 11.82
C VAL A 44 1.63 8.66 12.14
N THR A 45 1.59 7.72 13.09
CA THR A 45 0.32 7.23 13.64
C THR A 45 0.01 7.95 14.94
N GLU A 46 -1.18 8.54 15.03
CA GLU A 46 -1.68 9.15 16.25
C GLU A 46 -2.88 8.35 16.79
N THR A 47 -2.77 7.86 18.02
CA THR A 47 -3.89 7.23 18.72
C THR A 47 -4.69 8.27 19.47
N ARG A 48 -6.00 8.33 19.22
CA ARG A 48 -6.98 9.18 19.89
C ARG A 48 -8.08 8.32 20.52
N ASP A 49 -8.97 8.95 21.29
CA ASP A 49 -10.06 8.25 21.99
C ASP A 49 -10.99 7.48 21.05
N ASP A 50 -11.08 7.89 19.78
CA ASP A 50 -11.94 7.33 18.74
C ASP A 50 -11.20 6.43 17.73
N GLY A 51 -9.89 6.25 17.85
CA GLY A 51 -9.12 5.31 17.03
C GLY A 51 -7.71 5.77 16.67
N GLU A 52 -7.10 5.07 15.72
CA GLU A 52 -5.79 5.41 15.16
C GLU A 52 -5.96 6.21 13.87
N TYR A 53 -5.16 7.27 13.75
CA TYR A 53 -5.13 8.17 12.61
C TYR A 53 -3.77 8.08 11.92
N SER A 54 -3.80 7.96 10.59
CA SER A 54 -2.61 8.07 9.75
C SER A 54 -2.37 9.53 9.36
N LEU A 55 -1.22 10.04 9.73
CA LEU A 55 -0.79 11.41 9.46
C LEU A 55 0.50 11.40 8.63
N CYS A 56 0.74 12.49 7.91
CA CYS A 56 1.97 12.70 7.15
C CYS A 56 2.63 13.99 7.62
N LYS A 57 3.89 13.90 8.03
CA LYS A 57 4.69 15.06 8.43
C LYS A 57 5.54 15.56 7.27
N LEU A 58 5.19 16.76 6.81
CA LEU A 58 5.79 17.42 5.66
C LEU A 58 7.13 18.09 6.00
N PRO A 59 7.97 18.44 4.99
CA PRO A 59 9.28 19.06 5.21
C PRO A 59 9.24 20.44 5.87
N ASP A 60 8.13 21.15 5.76
CA ASP A 60 7.91 22.44 6.45
C ASP A 60 7.49 22.26 7.93
N GLY A 61 7.35 21.02 8.38
CA GLY A 61 6.94 20.64 9.72
C GLY A 61 5.42 20.54 9.90
N ALA A 62 4.62 20.82 8.87
CA ALA A 62 3.17 20.60 8.95
C ALA A 62 2.86 19.10 9.10
N ILE A 63 1.83 18.79 9.90
CA ILE A 63 1.31 17.45 10.07
C ILE A 63 -0.12 17.46 9.54
N ILE A 64 -0.39 16.63 8.53
CA ILE A 64 -1.67 16.58 7.82
C ILE A 64 -2.24 15.16 7.83
N ASP A 65 -3.53 15.04 7.56
CA ASP A 65 -4.16 13.73 7.34
C ASP A 65 -3.56 13.05 6.10
N ALA A 66 -3.05 11.83 6.27
CA ALA A 66 -2.35 11.14 5.20
C ALA A 66 -3.30 10.68 4.08
N TRP A 67 -4.57 10.38 4.40
CA TRP A 67 -5.56 9.98 3.40
C TRP A 67 -5.99 11.18 2.56
N GLU A 68 -6.23 12.34 3.17
CA GLU A 68 -6.49 13.58 2.43
C GLU A 68 -5.30 13.96 1.54
N PHE A 69 -4.07 13.70 2.00
CA PHE A 69 -2.86 13.92 1.20
C PHE A 69 -2.78 12.97 -0.01
N LEU A 70 -3.04 11.67 0.19
CA LEU A 70 -3.11 10.67 -0.88
C LEU A 70 -4.19 10.99 -1.92
N ILE A 71 -5.38 11.40 -1.46
CA ILE A 71 -6.49 11.82 -2.34
C ILE A 71 -6.15 13.15 -3.04
N GLY A 72 -5.25 13.95 -2.47
CA GLY A 72 -4.79 15.21 -3.02
C GLY A 72 -5.67 16.41 -2.69
N THR A 73 -6.56 16.29 -1.69
CA THR A 73 -7.44 17.38 -1.23
C THR A 73 -6.71 18.36 -0.31
N THR A 74 -5.54 17.99 0.20
CA THR A 74 -4.68 18.86 1.00
C THR A 74 -3.23 18.79 0.51
N ALA A 75 -2.45 19.84 0.82
CA ALA A 75 -1.01 19.93 0.59
C ALA A 75 -0.54 19.52 -0.82
N ALA A 76 -1.32 19.83 -1.87
CA ALA A 76 -1.03 19.41 -3.24
C ALA A 76 0.37 19.80 -3.71
N ASP A 77 0.89 20.96 -3.30
CA ASP A 77 2.25 21.43 -3.62
C ASP A 77 3.38 20.52 -3.09
N PHE A 78 3.10 19.71 -2.07
CA PHE A 78 4.01 18.70 -1.56
C PHE A 78 3.80 17.32 -2.19
N GLY A 79 2.74 17.12 -2.98
CA GLY A 79 2.44 15.86 -3.64
C GLY A 79 3.47 15.48 -4.71
N TRP A 80 3.58 14.19 -5.01
CA TRP A 80 4.60 13.67 -5.93
C TRP A 80 4.50 14.29 -7.33
N CYS A 81 3.30 14.52 -7.85
CA CYS A 81 3.11 15.19 -9.14
C CYS A 81 3.85 16.53 -9.20
N ARG A 82 3.74 17.34 -8.15
CA ARG A 82 4.38 18.67 -8.06
C ARG A 82 5.88 18.57 -7.90
N GLN A 83 6.38 17.60 -7.11
CA GLN A 83 7.82 17.31 -7.01
C GLN A 83 8.44 16.98 -8.39
N GLN A 84 7.69 16.30 -9.26
CA GLN A 84 8.13 15.97 -10.61
C GLN A 84 7.87 17.09 -11.64
N GLY A 85 7.30 18.23 -11.22
CA GLY A 85 6.99 19.37 -12.08
C GLY A 85 5.69 19.24 -12.88
N TYR A 86 4.87 18.22 -12.62
CA TYR A 86 3.52 18.12 -13.17
C TYR A 86 2.53 19.01 -12.41
N GLU A 87 1.37 19.27 -13.02
CA GLU A 87 0.20 19.74 -12.28
C GLU A 87 -0.46 18.55 -11.56
N GLN A 88 -0.92 18.79 -10.33
CA GLN A 88 -1.74 17.82 -9.59
C GLN A 88 -3.20 18.27 -9.65
N VAL A 89 -4.09 17.34 -9.95
CA VAL A 89 -5.54 17.53 -9.90
C VAL A 89 -6.19 16.40 -9.11
N VAL A 90 -7.38 16.63 -8.57
CA VAL A 90 -8.24 15.57 -8.05
C VAL A 90 -9.21 15.16 -9.15
N ILE A 91 -9.31 13.86 -9.42
CA ILE A 91 -10.25 13.29 -10.39
C ILE A 91 -11.24 12.36 -9.69
N ASP A 92 -12.44 12.27 -10.25
CA ASP A 92 -13.50 11.39 -9.75
C ASP A 92 -13.60 10.10 -10.58
N GLY A 93 -14.12 9.05 -9.94
CA GLY A 93 -14.50 7.80 -10.59
C GLY A 93 -13.71 6.61 -10.05
N MET A 94 -14.44 5.58 -9.60
CA MET A 94 -13.84 4.35 -9.08
C MET A 94 -12.94 3.64 -10.10
N ASP A 95 -13.25 3.72 -11.39
CA ASP A 95 -12.42 3.13 -12.45
C ASP A 95 -11.06 3.85 -12.58
N ALA A 96 -11.03 5.16 -12.35
CA ALA A 96 -9.80 5.95 -12.38
C ALA A 96 -8.99 5.81 -11.09
N CYS A 97 -9.68 5.59 -9.97
CA CYS A 97 -9.13 5.50 -8.60
C CYS A 97 -9.14 4.06 -8.06
N GLU A 98 -9.08 3.08 -8.95
CA GLU A 98 -9.11 1.64 -8.65
C GLU A 98 -8.11 1.18 -7.57
N PRO A 99 -6.85 1.70 -7.50
CA PRO A 99 -5.86 1.19 -6.54
C PRO A 99 -6.32 1.16 -5.09
N PHE A 100 -7.21 2.08 -4.69
CA PHE A 100 -7.72 2.22 -3.32
C PHE A 100 -9.25 2.16 -3.23
N LEU A 101 -9.94 1.99 -4.36
CA LEU A 101 -11.40 1.98 -4.45
C LEU A 101 -12.08 3.22 -3.84
N THR A 102 -11.46 4.39 -3.99
CA THR A 102 -12.01 5.67 -3.53
C THR A 102 -12.89 6.31 -4.60
N ALA A 103 -13.78 7.21 -4.18
CA ALA A 103 -14.62 7.98 -5.12
C ALA A 103 -13.82 8.98 -5.95
N SER A 104 -12.71 9.48 -5.39
CA SER A 104 -11.79 10.43 -6.01
C SER A 104 -10.34 10.15 -5.60
N CYS A 105 -9.38 10.65 -6.38
CA CYS A 105 -7.94 10.46 -6.14
C CYS A 105 -7.09 11.55 -6.80
N ALA A 106 -5.86 11.69 -6.34
CA ALA A 106 -4.87 12.58 -6.94
C ALA A 106 -4.39 12.01 -8.28
N ALA A 107 -4.27 12.87 -9.28
CA ALA A 107 -3.72 12.53 -10.58
C ALA A 107 -2.75 13.60 -11.08
N CYS A 108 -1.71 13.15 -11.77
CA CYS A 108 -0.79 14.04 -12.46
C CYS A 108 -1.30 14.35 -13.86
N VAL A 109 -1.23 15.61 -14.27
CA VAL A 109 -1.47 16.02 -15.66
C VAL A 109 -0.15 15.91 -16.43
N LEU A 110 -0.07 14.96 -17.36
CA LEU A 110 1.11 14.74 -18.19
C LEU A 110 1.23 15.80 -19.31
N PRO A 111 2.39 15.94 -19.99
CA PRO A 111 2.58 16.95 -21.03
C PRO A 111 1.62 16.84 -22.23
N ASN A 112 1.08 15.65 -22.48
CA ASN A 112 0.06 15.42 -23.50
C ASN A 112 -1.37 15.69 -23.03
N GLY A 113 -1.56 16.18 -21.79
CA GLY A 113 -2.84 16.47 -21.17
C GLY A 113 -3.54 15.25 -20.53
N THR A 114 -2.96 14.04 -20.65
CA THR A 114 -3.52 12.85 -20.01
C THR A 114 -3.41 12.96 -18.49
N ARG A 115 -4.47 12.56 -17.80
CA ARG A 115 -4.50 12.47 -16.32
C ARG A 115 -4.25 11.02 -15.92
N VAL A 116 -3.25 10.80 -15.08
CA VAL A 116 -2.93 9.48 -14.55
C VAL A 116 -2.92 9.57 -13.03
N GLU A 117 -3.68 8.70 -12.38
CA GLU A 117 -3.68 8.58 -10.91
C GLU A 117 -2.23 8.44 -10.41
N VAL A 118 -1.91 9.16 -9.34
CA VAL A 118 -0.53 9.42 -8.94
C VAL A 118 0.22 8.15 -8.56
N THR A 119 -0.40 7.25 -7.80
CA THR A 119 0.27 6.03 -7.32
C THR A 119 0.48 5.00 -8.43
N LYS A 120 -0.43 4.94 -9.41
CA LYS A 120 -0.27 4.18 -10.65
C LYS A 120 0.87 4.72 -11.49
N LEU A 121 1.00 6.05 -11.60
CA LEU A 121 2.11 6.67 -12.33
C LEU A 121 3.46 6.41 -11.63
N MET A 122 3.47 6.39 -10.30
CA MET A 122 4.63 6.03 -9.49
C MET A 122 4.94 4.53 -9.51
N ASN A 123 4.02 3.70 -10.00
CA ASN A 123 4.07 2.24 -9.89
C ASN A 123 4.22 1.76 -8.42
N LEU A 124 3.49 2.40 -7.50
CA LEU A 124 3.45 2.00 -6.09
C LEU A 124 2.67 0.70 -5.91
N SER A 125 3.22 -0.19 -5.10
CA SER A 125 2.57 -1.42 -4.64
C SER A 125 2.33 -1.34 -3.14
N PHE A 126 1.14 -1.74 -2.70
CA PHE A 126 0.73 -1.74 -1.29
C PHE A 126 0.71 -3.15 -0.69
N ARG A 127 1.10 -4.16 -1.48
CA ARG A 127 1.36 -5.49 -0.93
C ARG A 127 2.67 -5.42 -0.16
N GLU A 128 2.67 -5.92 1.06
CA GLU A 128 3.93 -6.18 1.75
C GLU A 128 4.66 -7.29 0.98
N GLU A 129 5.66 -6.92 0.18
CA GLU A 129 6.61 -7.91 -0.32
C GLU A 129 7.34 -8.45 0.90
N TYR A 130 7.21 -9.76 1.13
CA TYR A 130 7.83 -10.49 2.23
C TYR A 130 9.36 -10.56 2.03
N LEU A 131 10.02 -9.40 2.06
CA LEU A 131 11.47 -9.24 1.92
C LEU A 131 12.11 -8.91 3.29
N GLY A 132 11.53 -9.49 4.34
CA GLY A 132 12.06 -9.53 5.71
C GLY A 132 12.64 -10.88 6.13
N LEU A 133 12.60 -11.92 5.27
CA LEU A 133 13.21 -13.24 5.54
C LEU A 133 14.50 -13.53 4.76
N LEU A 134 15.02 -12.57 3.99
CA LEU A 134 16.33 -12.68 3.33
C LEU A 134 17.31 -11.56 3.73
N ARG A 135 17.02 -10.84 4.82
CA ARG A 135 17.99 -9.98 5.49
C ARG A 135 18.34 -10.64 6.82
N ASP A 136 19.08 -11.74 6.70
CA ASP A 136 19.57 -12.60 7.78
C ASP A 136 20.28 -11.80 8.90
N GLU A 137 19.88 -12.10 10.15
CA GLU A 137 20.69 -12.27 11.38
C GLU A 137 21.69 -11.18 11.88
N PRO A 138 22.11 -11.23 13.17
CA PRO A 138 22.22 -10.08 14.06
C PRO A 138 23.56 -9.34 13.98
N ASP A 139 23.57 -8.04 14.26
CA ASP A 139 24.80 -7.35 14.65
C ASP A 139 24.89 -7.28 16.17
N ILE A 140 25.80 -8.09 16.70
CA ILE A 140 26.39 -7.97 18.02
C ILE A 140 27.51 -6.94 17.90
N THR A 141 27.35 -5.77 18.50
CA THR A 141 28.44 -5.04 19.18
C THR A 141 27.93 -4.32 20.43
#